data_AF-A0A318CX32-F1
#
_entry.id   AF-A0A318CX32-F1
#
_cell.length_a   1.000
_cell.length_b   1.000
_cell.length_c   1.000
_cell.angle_alpha   90.00
_cell.angle_beta   90.00
_cell.angle_gamma   90.00
#
_symmetry.space_group_name_H-M   'P 1'
#
loop_
_entity.id
_entity.type
_entity.pdbx_description
1 polymer ?
#
loop_
_entity_poly.entity_id
_entity_poly.type
_entity_poly.pdbx_seq_one_letter_code
_entity_poly.pdbx_strand_id
1 'polypeptide(L)'
;MNWNSTDSREIRRFGLVAFVLFGSLCALGLWSKRLVPFYIFGLLSILGCGFILVPSRLRPIYAGWLKIAHFLGTIVTVLILTLAYYLVITPSALIKRIFGGRPLPVMPDRETSSYWVDRAEPAQPKERFIKRY
;
A
#
# COMPACT_ATOMS: atom_id res chain seq x y z
N MET A 1 -14.27 6.87 -2.22
CA MET A 1 -14.52 5.97 -1.08
C MET A 1 -15.98 5.59 -1.13
N ASN A 2 -16.30 4.43 -1.73
CA ASN A 2 -17.68 4.06 -2.03
C ASN A 2 -18.26 3.39 -0.78
N TRP A 3 -19.30 3.97 -0.18
CA TRP A 3 -19.89 3.53 1.10
C TRP A 3 -20.61 2.16 1.05
N ASN A 4 -20.53 1.45 -0.09
CA ASN A 4 -21.09 0.12 -0.29
C ASN A 4 -20.32 -1.02 0.42
N SER A 5 -19.16 -0.73 1.04
CA SER A 5 -18.38 -1.72 1.82
C SER A 5 -19.04 -2.18 3.12
N THR A 6 -20.19 -1.60 3.48
CA THR A 6 -21.03 -2.07 4.60
C THR A 6 -22.09 -3.08 4.18
N ASP A 7 -21.93 -3.73 3.02
CA ASP A 7 -22.83 -4.82 2.66
C ASP A 7 -22.63 -6.00 3.62
N SER A 8 -23.77 -6.59 4.01
CA SER A 8 -23.84 -7.79 4.85
C SER A 8 -22.97 -8.95 4.36
N ARG A 9 -22.69 -9.02 3.05
CA ARG A 9 -21.82 -10.02 2.42
C ARG A 9 -20.34 -9.82 2.76
N GLU A 10 -19.85 -8.59 2.78
CA GLU A 10 -18.44 -8.30 3.13
C GLU A 10 -18.17 -8.59 4.60
N ILE A 11 -19.12 -8.24 5.48
CA ILE A 11 -19.04 -8.54 6.91
C ILE A 11 -18.99 -10.06 7.16
N ARG A 12 -19.80 -10.84 6.42
CA ARG A 12 -19.76 -12.31 6.50
C ARG A 12 -18.44 -12.88 5.99
N ARG A 13 -17.88 -12.32 4.91
CA ARG A 13 -16.58 -12.76 4.38
C ARG A 13 -15.44 -12.46 5.35
N PHE A 14 -15.47 -11.29 6.00
CA PHE A 14 -14.54 -10.95 7.07
C PHE A 14 -14.67 -11.90 8.26
N GLY A 15 -15.89 -12.20 8.70
CA GLY A 15 -16.17 -13.18 9.75
C GLY A 15 -15.65 -14.58 9.40
N LEU A 16 -15.79 -15.01 8.14
CA LEU A 16 -15.28 -16.29 7.64
C LEU A 16 -13.75 -16.32 7.63
N VAL A 17 -13.10 -15.27 7.14
CA VAL A 17 -11.63 -15.14 7.15
C VAL A 17 -11.11 -15.14 8.59
N ALA A 18 -11.75 -14.40 9.50
CA ALA A 18 -11.40 -14.40 10.91
C ALA A 18 -11.60 -15.79 11.54
N PHE A 19 -12.73 -16.45 11.28
CA PHE A 19 -13.00 -17.79 11.80
C PHE A 19 -11.98 -18.82 11.30
N VAL A 20 -11.62 -18.80 10.02
CA VAL A 20 -10.63 -19.72 9.44
C VAL A 20 -9.23 -19.42 9.98
N LEU A 21 -8.81 -18.16 10.04
CA LEU A 21 -7.50 -17.78 10.59
C LEU A 21 -7.41 -18.16 12.07
N PHE A 22 -8.32 -17.66 12.91
CA PHE A 22 -8.28 -17.91 14.35
C PHE A 22 -8.57 -19.37 14.69
N GLY A 23 -9.44 -20.06 13.93
CA GLY A 23 -9.67 -21.50 14.06
C GLY A 23 -8.44 -22.33 13.69
N SER A 24 -7.74 -21.98 12.62
CA SER A 24 -6.49 -22.63 12.24
C SER A 24 -5.38 -22.39 13.27
N LEU A 25 -5.27 -21.18 13.83
CA LEU A 25 -4.34 -20.89 14.92
C LEU A 25 -4.71 -21.64 16.22
N CYS A 26 -5.99 -21.84 16.50
CA CYS A 26 -6.47 -22.66 17.61
C CYS A 26 -6.04 -24.13 17.43
N ALA A 27 -6.21 -24.68 16.23
CA ALA A 27 -5.81 -26.04 15.88
C ALA A 27 -4.29 -26.25 15.99
N LEU A 28 -3.48 -25.25 15.58
CA LEU A 28 -2.03 -25.28 15.78
C LEU A 28 -1.65 -25.15 17.27
N GLY A 29 -2.39 -24.34 18.04
CA GLY A 29 -2.21 -24.21 19.48
C GLY A 29 -2.49 -25.51 20.25
N LEU A 30 -3.49 -26.28 19.81
CA LEU A 30 -3.78 -27.63 20.32
C LEU A 30 -2.60 -28.59 20.15
N TRP A 31 -1.85 -28.45 19.06
CA TRP A 31 -0.66 -29.27 18.82
C TRP A 31 0.50 -28.93 19.75
N SER A 32 0.53 -27.71 20.29
CA SER A 32 1.59 -27.22 21.19
C SER A 32 1.33 -27.47 22.69
N LYS A 33 0.19 -28.09 23.07
CA LYS A 33 -0.22 -28.43 24.46
C LYS A 33 -0.16 -27.26 25.48
N ARG A 34 -0.20 -26.01 25.04
CA ARG A 34 -0.28 -24.84 25.94
C ARG A 34 -1.74 -24.45 26.17
N LEU A 35 -2.16 -24.41 27.44
CA LEU A 35 -3.55 -24.13 27.87
C LEU A 35 -4.01 -22.70 27.55
N VAL A 36 -3.11 -21.72 27.63
CA VAL A 36 -3.43 -20.29 27.42
C VAL A 36 -3.89 -19.97 25.99
N PRO A 37 -3.21 -20.40 24.90
CA PRO A 37 -3.67 -20.14 23.55
C PRO A 37 -5.02 -20.79 23.23
N PHE A 38 -5.34 -21.95 23.82
CA PHE A 38 -6.60 -22.64 23.55
C PHE A 38 -7.84 -21.81 23.94
N TYR A 39 -7.87 -21.26 25.15
CA TYR A 39 -9.01 -20.46 25.61
C TYR A 39 -9.14 -19.14 24.83
N ILE A 40 -8.02 -18.48 24.53
CA ILE A 40 -8.02 -17.22 23.78
C ILE A 40 -8.47 -17.44 22.34
N PHE A 41 -7.89 -18.42 21.63
CA PHE A 41 -8.27 -18.70 20.24
C PHE A 41 -9.67 -19.31 20.12
N GLY A 42 -10.12 -20.10 21.09
CA GLY A 42 -11.50 -20.58 21.18
C GLY A 42 -12.51 -19.44 21.34
N LEU A 43 -12.24 -18.51 22.26
CA LEU A 43 -13.08 -17.32 22.45
C LEU A 43 -13.13 -16.45 21.18
N LEU A 44 -11.99 -16.25 20.50
CA LEU A 44 -11.93 -15.52 19.23
C LEU A 44 -12.67 -16.24 18.09
N SER A 45 -12.67 -17.57 18.07
CA SER A 45 -13.42 -18.36 17.09
C SER A 45 -14.94 -18.23 17.31
N ILE A 46 -15.39 -18.26 18.57
CA ILE A 46 -16.80 -18.00 18.93
C ILE A 46 -17.19 -16.57 18.57
N LEU A 47 -16.30 -15.60 18.79
CA LEU A 47 -16.51 -14.21 18.40
C LEU A 47 -16.62 -14.06 16.87
N GLY A 48 -15.77 -14.77 16.11
CA GLY A 48 -15.86 -14.86 14.65
C GLY A 48 -17.17 -15.49 14.16
N CYS A 49 -17.67 -16.50 14.87
CA CYS A 49 -18.99 -17.09 14.63
C CYS A 49 -20.12 -16.08 14.90
N GLY A 50 -19.99 -15.26 15.95
CA GLY A 50 -20.89 -14.14 16.24
C GLY A 50 -20.98 -13.10 15.11
N PHE A 51 -19.86 -12.81 14.44
CA PHE A 51 -19.82 -11.96 13.24
C PHE A 51 -20.59 -12.57 12.05
N ILE A 52 -20.70 -13.90 11.98
CA ILE A 52 -21.45 -14.61 10.93
C ILE A 52 -22.95 -14.59 11.23
N LEU A 53 -23.34 -14.82 12.49
CA LEU A 53 -24.73 -14.97 12.93
C LEU A 53 -25.49 -13.64 13.08
N VAL A 54 -24.84 -12.55 13.50
CA VAL A 54 -25.51 -11.25 13.72
C VAL A 54 -24.77 -10.10 13.02
N PRO A 55 -24.79 -10.05 11.67
CA PRO A 55 -24.08 -9.01 10.92
C PRO A 55 -24.68 -7.62 11.11
N SER A 56 -25.93 -7.48 11.59
CA SER A 56 -26.62 -6.18 11.69
C SER A 56 -26.19 -5.33 12.89
N ARG A 57 -25.95 -5.93 14.06
CA ARG A 57 -25.48 -5.21 15.28
C ARG A 57 -23.98 -4.94 15.28
N LEU A 58 -23.22 -5.72 14.53
CA LEU A 58 -21.75 -5.63 14.47
C LEU A 58 -21.24 -4.71 13.34
N ARG A 59 -22.13 -4.15 12.50
CA ARG A 59 -21.80 -3.15 11.47
C ARG A 59 -20.99 -1.94 11.99
N PRO A 60 -21.38 -1.24 13.07
CA PRO A 60 -20.65 -0.06 13.52
C PRO A 60 -19.23 -0.40 14.01
N ILE A 61 -19.06 -1.58 14.62
CA ILE A 61 -17.76 -2.06 15.10
C ILE A 61 -16.85 -2.40 13.91
N TYR A 62 -17.38 -3.12 12.91
CA TYR A 62 -16.64 -3.42 11.68
C TYR A 62 -16.21 -2.14 10.95
N ALA A 63 -17.10 -1.16 10.84
CA ALA A 63 -16.78 0.13 10.22
C ALA A 63 -15.71 0.90 11.01
N GLY A 64 -15.76 0.89 12.35
CA GLY A 64 -14.73 1.47 13.21
C GLY A 64 -13.37 0.78 13.02
N TRP A 65 -13.36 -0.54 12.99
CA TRP A 65 -12.15 -1.34 12.75
C TRP A 65 -11.53 -1.05 11.38
N LEU A 66 -12.35 -1.00 10.32
CA LEU A 66 -11.88 -0.65 8.98
C LEU A 66 -11.28 0.75 8.91
N LYS A 67 -11.85 1.74 9.62
CA LYS A 67 -11.27 3.09 9.69
C LYS A 67 -9.88 3.07 10.31
N ILE A 68 -9.69 2.32 11.40
CA ILE A 68 -8.39 2.17 12.06
C ILE A 68 -7.40 1.47 11.12
N ALA A 69 -7.82 0.37 10.49
CA ALA A 69 -6.99 -0.36 9.54
C ALA A 69 -6.56 0.52 8.35
N HIS A 70 -7.48 1.33 7.82
CA HIS A 70 -7.16 2.30 6.75
C HIS A 70 -6.18 3.37 7.23
N PHE A 71 -6.40 3.93 8.41
CA PHE A 71 -5.51 4.95 8.96
C PHE A 71 -4.09 4.41 9.15
N LEU A 72 -3.96 3.21 9.71
CA LEU A 72 -2.68 2.52 9.86
C LEU A 72 -2.05 2.21 8.50
N GLY A 73 -2.85 1.76 7.52
CA GLY A 73 -2.40 1.51 6.16
C GLY A 73 -1.82 2.76 5.48
N THR A 74 -2.46 3.92 5.68
CA THR A 74 -1.93 5.20 5.19
C THR A 74 -0.60 5.55 5.84
N ILE A 75 -0.48 5.40 7.16
CA ILE A 75 0.78 5.64 7.87
C ILE A 75 1.89 4.73 7.33
N VAL A 76 1.62 3.43 7.20
CA VAL A 76 2.59 2.45 6.68
C VAL A 76 3.00 2.80 5.25
N THR A 77 2.05 3.16 4.40
CA THR A 77 2.34 3.54 3.00
C THR A 77 3.22 4.78 2.94
N VAL A 78 2.89 5.82 3.70
CA VAL A 78 3.70 7.05 3.79
C VAL A 78 5.08 6.74 4.35
N LEU A 79 5.18 5.91 5.39
CA LEU A 79 6.44 5.54 6.01
C LEU A 79 7.35 4.77 5.04
N ILE A 80 6.81 3.76 4.35
CA ILE A 80 7.57 2.98 3.35
C ILE A 80 8.02 3.89 2.20
N LEU A 81 7.15 4.76 1.69
CA LEU A 81 7.50 5.66 0.60
C LEU A 81 8.57 6.67 1.02
N THR A 82 8.45 7.21 2.23
CA THR A 82 9.44 8.12 2.83
C THR A 82 10.78 7.41 2.98
N LEU A 83 10.77 6.19 3.53
CA LEU A 83 11.98 5.40 3.71
C LEU A 83 12.65 5.07 2.36
N ALA A 84 11.86 4.65 1.36
CA ALA A 84 12.37 4.39 0.01
C ALA A 84 12.98 5.65 -0.62
N TYR A 85 12.35 6.81 -0.45
CA TYR A 85 12.87 8.07 -0.97
C TYR A 85 14.20 8.46 -0.31
N TYR A 86 14.29 8.37 1.02
CA TYR A 86 15.50 8.78 1.75
C TYR A 86 16.61 7.74 1.73
N LEU A 87 16.33 6.44 1.68
CA LEU A 87 17.34 5.38 1.68
C LEU A 87 17.76 4.92 0.28
N VAL A 88 16.94 5.12 -0.74
CA VAL A 88 17.25 4.64 -2.10
C VAL A 88 17.43 5.80 -3.05
N ILE A 89 16.41 6.65 -3.21
CA ILE A 89 16.41 7.70 -4.23
C ILE A 89 17.42 8.79 -3.90
N THR A 90 17.41 9.28 -2.66
CA THR A 90 18.28 10.37 -2.19
C THR A 90 19.77 10.00 -2.25
N PRO A 91 20.23 8.85 -1.72
CA PRO A 91 21.64 8.48 -1.83
C PRO A 91 22.02 8.15 -3.27
N SER A 92 21.12 7.57 -4.08
CA SER A 92 21.39 7.36 -5.52
C SER A 92 21.63 8.71 -6.23
N ALA A 93 20.81 9.72 -5.96
CA ALA A 93 21.01 11.07 -6.49
C ALA A 93 22.30 11.73 -5.97
N LEU A 94 22.66 11.52 -4.69
CA LEU A 94 23.89 12.05 -4.10
C LEU A 94 25.13 11.39 -4.71
N ILE A 95 25.13 10.07 -4.87
CA ILE A 95 26.20 9.32 -5.55
C ILE A 95 26.35 9.85 -6.98
N LYS A 96 25.25 9.99 -7.72
CA LYS A 96 25.28 10.57 -9.08
C LYS A 96 25.86 11.98 -9.08
N ARG A 97 25.51 12.81 -8.10
CA ARG A 97 26.05 14.18 -7.96
C ARG A 97 27.56 14.20 -7.69
N ILE A 98 28.07 13.22 -6.94
CA ILE A 98 29.51 13.11 -6.62
C ILE A 98 30.30 12.53 -7.80
N PHE A 99 29.80 11.47 -8.45
CA PHE A 99 30.55 10.70 -9.45
C PHE A 99 30.20 11.02 -10.91
N GLY A 100 29.00 11.55 -11.20
CA GLY A 100 28.40 11.52 -12.54
C GLY A 100 27.88 12.86 -13.07
N GLY A 101 28.44 13.99 -12.61
CA GLY A 101 28.12 15.33 -13.11
C GLY A 101 26.64 15.74 -12.97
N ARG A 102 26.33 17.01 -13.29
CA ARG A 102 24.93 17.47 -13.34
C ARG A 102 24.34 17.06 -14.71
N PRO A 103 23.26 16.26 -14.77
CA PRO A 103 22.69 15.81 -16.05
C PRO A 103 22.04 16.94 -16.86
N LEU A 104 21.76 18.08 -16.21
CA LEU A 104 21.23 19.28 -16.83
C LEU A 104 22.07 20.48 -16.38
N PRO A 105 22.47 21.38 -17.30
CA PRO A 105 23.03 22.67 -16.93
C PRO A 105 21.91 23.52 -16.32
N VAL A 106 21.85 23.55 -14.99
CA VAL A 106 20.83 24.30 -14.24
C VAL A 106 21.26 25.75 -13.96
N MET A 107 22.55 26.05 -14.16
CA MET A 107 23.06 27.42 -14.06
C MET A 107 23.00 28.08 -15.44
N PRO A 108 22.39 29.27 -15.54
CA PRO A 108 22.46 30.04 -16.76
C PRO A 108 23.91 30.43 -16.99
N ASP A 109 24.45 29.95 -18.10
CA ASP A 109 25.74 30.35 -18.61
C ASP A 109 25.58 31.71 -19.32
N ARG A 110 26.42 32.68 -18.94
CA ARG A 110 26.41 34.06 -19.45
C ARG A 110 27.23 34.20 -20.73
N GLU A 111 28.09 33.23 -21.02
CA GLU A 111 28.98 33.21 -22.19
C GLU A 111 28.25 32.64 -23.43
N THR A 112 27.12 31.95 -23.25
CA THR A 112 26.35 31.35 -24.35
C THR A 112 25.32 32.31 -24.91
N SER A 113 25.40 32.57 -26.22
CA SER A 113 24.44 33.42 -26.95
C SER A 113 23.06 32.78 -27.12
N SER A 114 22.98 31.44 -27.00
CA SER A 114 21.76 30.67 -27.21
C SER A 114 21.85 29.31 -26.52
N TYR A 115 20.79 28.90 -25.82
CA TYR A 115 20.64 27.54 -25.27
C TYR A 115 20.04 26.55 -26.28
N TRP A 116 19.80 26.99 -27.51
CA TRP A 116 19.31 26.11 -28.57
C TRP A 116 20.40 25.11 -28.95
N VAL A 117 20.10 23.82 -28.77
CA VAL A 117 20.96 22.74 -29.23
C VAL A 117 20.53 22.37 -30.65
N ASP A 118 21.42 22.59 -31.61
CA ASP A 118 21.20 22.16 -32.98
C ASP A 118 21.08 20.63 -33.03
N ARG A 119 19.95 20.15 -33.57
CA ARG A 119 19.74 18.73 -33.78
C ARG A 119 20.21 18.38 -35.17
N ALA A 120 21.16 17.44 -35.26
CA ALA A 120 21.57 16.86 -36.54
C ALA A 120 20.49 15.98 -37.17
N GLU A 121 19.50 15.54 -36.38
CA GLU A 121 18.40 14.72 -36.87
C GLU A 121 17.38 15.55 -37.67
N PRO A 122 16.97 15.09 -38.86
CA PRO A 122 15.93 15.76 -39.63
C PRO A 122 14.60 15.75 -38.85
N ALA A 123 13.78 16.76 -39.11
CA ALA A 123 12.48 16.91 -38.47
C ALA A 123 11.67 15.61 -38.62
N GLN A 124 11.22 15.06 -37.49
CA GLN A 124 10.49 13.80 -37.46
C GLN A 124 9.18 13.93 -38.27
N PRO A 125 8.85 12.97 -39.14
CA PRO A 125 7.66 13.04 -39.98
C PRO A 125 6.39 13.10 -39.13
N LYS A 126 5.41 13.91 -39.56
CA LYS A 126 4.15 14.18 -38.84
C LYS A 126 3.37 12.91 -38.48
N GLU A 127 3.54 11.86 -39.28
CA GLU A 127 2.92 10.54 -39.11
C GLU A 127 3.28 9.84 -37.78
N ARG A 128 4.47 10.12 -37.23
CA ARG A 128 4.95 9.51 -35.97
C ARG A 128 4.15 9.98 -34.73
N PHE A 129 3.43 11.09 -34.83
CA PHE A 129 2.67 11.68 -33.73
C PHE A 129 1.22 11.18 -33.61
N ILE A 130 0.73 10.40 -34.58
CA ILE A 130 -0.69 10.01 -34.66
C ILE A 130 -1.08 8.93 -33.62
N LYS A 131 -0.11 8.18 -33.06
CA LYS A 131 -0.37 7.01 -32.18
C LYS A 131 -0.34 7.29 -30.66
N ARG A 132 -0.63 8.51 -30.20
CA ARG A 132 -0.55 8.86 -28.75
C ARG A 132 -1.89 9.21 -28.08
N TYR A 133 -3.01 8.80 -28.66
CA TYR A 133 -4.33 8.98 -28.06
C TYR A 133 -4.94 7.62 -27.74
#